data_AF-A0A0S8H2T8-F1
#
_entry.id   AF-A0A0S8H2T8-F1
#
_cell.length_a   1.000
_cell.length_b   1.000
_cell.length_c   1.000
_cell.angle_alpha   90.00
_cell.angle_beta   90.00
_cell.angle_gamma   90.00
#
_symmetry.space_group_name_H-M   'P 1'
#
loop_
_entity.id
_entity.type
_entity.pdbx_description
1 polymer ?
#
loop_
_entity_poly.entity_id
_entity_poly.type
_entity_poly.pdbx_seq_one_letter_code
_entity_poly.pdbx_strand_id
1 'polypeptide(L)'
;MPVPRVVTELPKAALALICACLSACGRTAQPARHDWQVAYDTIGDTLVVRTFAGSVWGDTADLVADLSIGQFEGPDEYMFGQVRSLAVAPDGAIYLFDSHAKELRKYGPDGAYLGTFG
;
A
#
# COMPACT_ATOMS: atom_id res chain seq x y z
N MET A 1 -69.06 -5.65 -10.24
CA MET A 1 -67.88 -6.48 -9.89
C MET A 1 -66.73 -5.53 -9.51
N PRO A 2 -65.93 -5.86 -8.49
CA PRO A 2 -65.89 -5.07 -7.25
C PRO A 2 -64.60 -4.26 -7.08
N VAL A 3 -64.65 -3.18 -6.30
CA VAL A 3 -63.47 -2.71 -5.53
C VAL A 3 -63.96 -2.19 -4.17
N PRO A 4 -63.35 -2.60 -3.04
CA PRO A 4 -63.86 -2.33 -1.70
C PRO A 4 -63.58 -0.90 -1.21
N ARG A 5 -64.50 -0.38 -0.39
CA ARG A 5 -64.30 0.84 0.41
C ARG A 5 -63.45 0.49 1.63
N VAL A 6 -62.28 1.11 1.75
CA VAL A 6 -61.53 1.18 3.01
C VAL A 6 -61.74 2.58 3.57
N VAL A 7 -62.57 2.67 4.61
CA VAL A 7 -62.69 3.85 5.47
C VAL A 7 -61.94 3.52 6.74
N THR A 8 -60.74 4.07 6.90
CA THR A 8 -60.02 4.05 8.17
C THR A 8 -59.82 5.49 8.61
N GLU A 9 -60.54 5.84 9.67
CA GLU A 9 -60.53 7.11 10.39
C GLU A 9 -59.11 7.46 10.87
N LEU A 10 -58.67 8.69 10.62
CA LEU A 10 -57.49 9.29 11.26
C LEU A 10 -57.93 10.01 12.55
N PRO A 11 -57.34 9.74 13.73
CA PRO A 11 -57.40 10.70 14.82
C PRO A 11 -56.39 11.83 14.57
N LYS A 12 -56.94 13.04 14.58
CA LYS A 12 -56.31 14.35 14.41
C LYS A 12 -55.45 14.71 15.64
N ALA A 13 -54.56 15.67 15.40
CA ALA A 13 -53.63 16.34 16.34
C ALA A 13 -52.26 15.64 16.41
N ALA A 14 -51.13 16.29 16.17
CA ALA A 14 -50.86 17.71 16.16
C ALA A 14 -49.54 18.03 15.44
N LEU A 15 -49.50 19.27 14.93
CA LEU A 15 -48.37 20.20 15.03
C LEU A 15 -47.26 20.18 13.96
N ALA A 16 -47.01 21.41 13.51
CA ALA A 16 -45.76 21.96 13.01
C ALA A 16 -45.39 21.72 11.54
N LEU A 17 -45.91 22.65 10.73
CA LEU A 17 -45.24 23.25 9.58
C LEU A 17 -43.77 23.60 9.93
N ILE A 18 -42.79 22.90 9.36
CA ILE A 18 -41.40 23.37 9.31
C ILE A 18 -40.93 23.42 7.86
N CYS A 19 -40.44 24.60 7.55
CA CYS A 19 -40.02 25.13 6.27
C CYS A 19 -38.88 24.31 5.65
N ALA A 20 -38.85 24.31 4.32
CA ALA A 20 -37.90 23.60 3.47
C ALA A 20 -36.44 23.91 3.82
N CYS A 21 -35.70 22.90 4.25
CA CYS A 21 -34.26 22.83 4.00
C CYS A 21 -34.06 22.00 2.75
N LEU A 22 -33.70 22.68 1.66
CA LEU A 22 -33.07 22.08 0.49
C LEU A 22 -31.74 21.45 0.92
N SER A 23 -31.79 20.29 1.56
CA SER A 23 -30.63 19.41 1.62
C SER A 23 -30.50 18.82 0.23
N ALA A 24 -29.83 19.58 -0.63
CA ALA A 24 -29.20 19.04 -1.82
C ALA A 24 -28.54 17.74 -1.37
N CYS A 25 -29.04 16.60 -1.83
CA CYS A 25 -28.28 15.37 -1.80
C CYS A 25 -27.00 15.69 -2.54
N GLY A 26 -25.96 16.05 -1.77
CA GLY A 26 -24.62 16.12 -2.26
C GLY A 26 -24.36 14.75 -2.85
N ARG A 27 -24.42 14.66 -4.17
CA ARG A 27 -23.59 13.72 -4.91
C ARG A 27 -22.16 14.08 -4.52
N THR A 28 -21.69 13.57 -3.39
CA THR A 28 -20.26 13.41 -3.20
C THR A 28 -19.87 12.40 -4.25
N ALA A 29 -19.06 12.90 -5.18
CA ALA A 29 -18.61 12.22 -6.37
C ALA A 29 -18.20 10.77 -6.07
N GLN A 30 -18.49 9.91 -7.05
CA GLN A 30 -17.91 8.60 -7.29
C GLN A 30 -16.56 8.42 -6.56
N PRO A 31 -16.35 7.35 -5.75
CA PRO A 31 -15.02 7.09 -5.22
C PRO A 31 -14.05 7.05 -6.39
N ALA A 32 -13.06 7.95 -6.36
CA ALA A 32 -12.06 8.04 -7.39
C ALA A 32 -11.35 6.68 -7.48
N ARG A 33 -11.31 6.12 -8.69
CA ARG A 33 -10.32 5.15 -9.19
C ARG A 33 -9.33 4.62 -8.10
N HIS A 34 -9.57 3.40 -7.60
CA HIS A 34 -8.66 2.56 -6.80
C HIS A 34 -8.21 3.10 -5.42
N ASP A 35 -8.93 2.78 -4.35
CA ASP A 35 -8.42 2.85 -2.96
C ASP A 35 -7.33 1.79 -2.78
N TRP A 36 -6.07 2.17 -2.99
CA TRP A 36 -4.92 1.32 -2.67
C TRP A 36 -4.80 1.17 -1.15
N GLN A 37 -4.87 -0.06 -0.65
CA GLN A 37 -4.78 -0.38 0.77
C GLN A 37 -3.50 -1.13 1.04
N VAL A 38 -2.67 -0.58 1.93
CA VAL A 38 -1.38 -1.14 2.32
C VAL A 38 -1.28 -1.26 3.84
N ALA A 39 -0.72 -2.35 4.35
CA ALA A 39 -0.15 -2.41 5.70
C ALA A 39 1.35 -2.27 5.64
N TYR A 40 1.86 -1.52 6.61
CA TYR A 40 3.25 -1.53 7.01
C TYR A 40 3.32 -2.30 8.33
N ASP A 41 4.17 -3.31 8.38
CA ASP A 41 4.52 -4.02 9.60
C ASP A 41 6.04 -3.99 9.76
N THR A 42 6.53 -4.04 10.98
CA THR A 42 7.96 -4.08 11.26
C THR A 42 8.27 -5.33 12.07
N ILE A 43 9.02 -6.25 11.47
CA ILE A 43 9.47 -7.49 12.12
C ILE A 43 10.97 -7.36 12.35
N GLY A 44 11.37 -7.10 13.59
CA GLY A 44 12.77 -6.78 13.91
C GLY A 44 13.19 -5.46 13.27
N ASP A 45 14.20 -5.52 12.40
CA ASP A 45 14.69 -4.40 11.58
C ASP A 45 14.09 -4.36 10.17
N THR A 46 13.23 -5.32 9.84
CA THR A 46 12.65 -5.48 8.51
C THR A 46 11.28 -4.82 8.42
N LEU A 47 11.12 -3.85 7.50
CA LEU A 47 9.82 -3.29 7.12
C LEU A 47 9.14 -4.22 6.11
N VAL A 48 8.03 -4.81 6.51
CA VAL A 48 7.16 -5.62 5.64
C VAL A 48 6.02 -4.73 5.13
N VAL A 49 5.98 -4.53 3.82
CA VAL A 49 4.91 -3.79 3.15
C VAL A 49 4.00 -4.78 2.44
N ARG A 50 2.71 -4.82 2.82
CA ARG A 50 1.70 -5.69 2.19
C ARG A 50 0.61 -4.85 1.55
N THR A 51 0.40 -5.04 0.25
CA THR A 51 -0.76 -4.47 -0.45
C THR A 51 -1.94 -5.44 -0.32
N PHE A 52 -3.07 -4.97 0.22
CA PHE A 52 -4.29 -5.77 0.37
C PHE A 52 -5.32 -5.52 -0.72
N ALA A 53 -5.43 -4.29 -1.21
CA ALA A 53 -6.45 -3.91 -2.19
C ALA A 53 -5.97 -2.74 -3.05
N GLY A 54 -6.65 -2.53 -4.18
CA GLY A 54 -6.36 -1.43 -5.10
C GLY A 54 -5.02 -1.55 -5.85
N SER A 55 -4.38 -2.72 -5.81
CA SER A 55 -3.26 -3.05 -6.71
C SER A 55 -3.69 -2.83 -8.16
N VAL A 56 -2.88 -2.11 -8.94
CA VAL A 56 -3.13 -1.91 -10.38
C VAL A 56 -3.11 -3.23 -11.17
N TRP A 57 -2.51 -4.28 -10.58
CA TRP A 57 -2.40 -5.60 -11.19
C TRP A 57 -3.54 -6.56 -10.79
N GLY A 58 -4.36 -6.25 -9.78
CA GLY A 58 -5.47 -7.13 -9.37
C GLY A 58 -5.03 -8.57 -9.08
N ASP A 59 -5.74 -9.55 -9.64
CA ASP A 59 -5.44 -10.99 -9.63
C ASP A 59 -4.65 -11.46 -10.86
N THR A 60 -4.13 -10.52 -11.67
CA THR A 60 -3.46 -10.82 -12.95
C THR A 60 -1.95 -10.94 -12.84
N ALA A 61 -1.37 -10.74 -11.65
CA ALA A 61 0.07 -10.85 -11.42
C ALA A 61 0.39 -11.58 -10.12
N ASP A 62 1.39 -12.46 -10.19
CA ASP A 62 2.01 -13.08 -9.03
C ASP A 62 3.29 -12.33 -8.64
N LEU A 63 3.49 -12.11 -7.35
CA LEU A 63 4.78 -11.62 -6.84
C LEU A 63 5.78 -12.77 -6.81
N VAL A 64 6.84 -12.64 -7.61
CA VAL A 64 7.95 -13.57 -7.65
C VAL A 64 9.20 -12.83 -7.20
N ALA A 65 9.93 -13.39 -6.24
CA ALA A 65 11.23 -12.85 -5.83
C ALA A 65 12.22 -13.02 -6.99
N ASP A 66 12.74 -11.90 -7.50
CA ASP A 66 13.67 -11.89 -8.63
C ASP A 66 15.13 -11.89 -8.16
N LEU A 67 15.45 -11.10 -7.13
CA LEU A 67 16.81 -10.96 -6.61
C LEU A 67 16.81 -10.81 -5.08
N SER A 68 17.77 -11.46 -4.43
CA SER A 68 18.09 -11.27 -3.02
C SER A 68 19.58 -11.02 -2.86
N ILE A 69 19.93 -9.92 -2.20
CA ILE A 69 21.31 -9.57 -1.84
C ILE A 69 21.34 -9.42 -0.32
N GLY A 70 22.18 -10.22 0.33
CA GLY A 70 22.28 -10.24 1.79
C GLY A 70 22.15 -11.65 2.34
N GLN A 71 22.94 -11.95 3.37
CA GLN A 71 22.91 -13.19 4.13
C GLN A 71 23.10 -12.87 5.61
N PHE A 72 22.41 -13.60 6.49
CA PHE A 72 22.60 -13.46 7.94
C PHE A 72 23.94 -14.04 8.39
N GLU A 73 24.38 -15.13 7.74
CA GLU A 73 25.69 -15.74 7.92
C GLU A 73 26.23 -16.09 6.52
N GLY A 74 27.48 -15.75 6.23
CA GLY A 74 28.07 -15.96 4.91
C GLY A 74 29.34 -15.13 4.68
N PRO A 75 29.72 -14.91 3.41
CA PRO A 75 30.82 -14.02 3.06
C PRO A 75 30.55 -12.59 3.50
N ASP A 76 31.60 -11.88 3.93
CA ASP A 76 31.52 -10.53 4.48
C ASP A 76 30.82 -9.55 3.52
N GLU A 77 31.06 -9.69 2.21
CA GLU A 77 30.45 -8.85 1.17
C GLU A 77 28.93 -9.02 1.06
N TYR A 78 28.33 -10.05 1.67
CA TYR A 78 26.88 -10.24 1.73
C TYR A 78 26.31 -10.13 3.15
N MET A 79 27.15 -9.91 4.17
CA MET A 79 26.69 -9.65 5.53
C MET A 79 26.54 -8.15 5.76
N PHE A 80 25.39 -7.73 6.31
CA PHE A 80 25.07 -6.33 6.56
C PHE A 80 24.81 -6.09 8.05
N GLY A 81 25.39 -5.01 8.59
CA GLY A 81 25.16 -4.56 9.94
C GLY A 81 24.04 -3.53 10.02
N GLN A 82 24.07 -2.50 9.17
CA GLN A 82 22.98 -1.51 9.11
C GLN A 82 22.88 -0.87 7.73
N VAL A 83 22.02 -1.42 6.87
CA VAL A 83 21.72 -0.83 5.56
C VAL A 83 20.97 0.49 5.75
N ARG A 84 21.56 1.59 5.28
CA ARG A 84 20.97 2.94 5.38
C ARG A 84 20.43 3.45 4.07
N SER A 85 21.00 3.01 2.95
CA SER A 85 20.62 3.51 1.63
C SER A 85 21.00 2.53 0.54
N LEU A 86 20.20 2.57 -0.54
CA LEU A 86 20.38 1.82 -1.77
C LEU A 86 20.17 2.77 -2.96
N ALA A 87 20.94 2.58 -4.02
CA ALA A 87 20.75 3.27 -5.30
C ALA A 87 21.07 2.33 -6.46
N VAL A 88 20.28 2.40 -7.54
CA VAL A 88 20.51 1.62 -8.76
C VAL A 88 21.00 2.56 -9.86
N ALA A 89 22.13 2.23 -10.47
CA ALA A 89 22.73 2.98 -11.57
C ALA A 89 22.07 2.61 -12.92
N PRO A 90 22.22 3.43 -13.98
CA PRO A 90 21.63 3.16 -15.29
C PRO A 90 22.06 1.85 -15.96
N ASP A 91 23.24 1.32 -15.58
CA ASP A 91 23.76 0.02 -16.02
C ASP A 91 23.21 -1.15 -15.21
N GLY A 92 22.34 -0.90 -14.24
CA GLY A 92 21.76 -1.89 -13.34
C GLY A 92 22.62 -2.20 -12.12
N ALA A 93 23.79 -1.59 -11.96
CA ALA A 93 24.59 -1.80 -10.77
C ALA A 93 23.89 -1.24 -9.51
N ILE A 94 23.96 -1.97 -8.42
CA ILE A 94 23.30 -1.66 -7.16
C ILE A 94 24.36 -1.20 -6.17
N TYR A 95 24.20 0.01 -5.64
CA TYR A 95 25.03 0.59 -4.60
C TYR A 95 24.31 0.49 -3.26
N LEU A 96 24.98 -0.04 -2.26
CA LEU A 96 24.48 -0.23 -0.90
C LEU A 96 25.39 0.47 0.09
N PHE A 97 24.83 1.32 0.94
CA PHE A 97 25.57 1.93 2.04
C PHE A 97 25.20 1.26 3.37
N ASP A 98 26.20 0.63 3.99
CA ASP A 98 26.12 0.05 5.33
C ASP A 98 26.80 1.00 6.32
N SER A 99 26.03 1.61 7.21
CA SER A 99 26.60 2.56 8.18
C SER A 99 27.32 1.92 9.35
N HIS A 100 27.05 0.64 9.63
CA HIS A 100 27.77 -0.08 10.68
C HIS A 100 29.17 -0.43 10.20
N ALA A 101 29.29 -0.99 8.99
CA ALA A 101 30.57 -1.26 8.35
C ALA A 101 31.29 0.02 7.89
N LYS A 102 30.53 1.11 7.66
CA LYS A 102 30.99 2.37 7.06
C LYS A 102 31.50 2.18 5.63
N GLU A 103 30.85 1.29 4.90
CA GLU A 103 31.23 0.89 3.56
C GLU A 103 30.13 1.22 2.57
N LEU A 104 30.55 1.67 1.38
CA LEU A 104 29.71 1.69 0.19
C LEU A 104 30.07 0.49 -0.68
N ARG A 105 29.14 -0.44 -0.87
CA ARG A 105 29.34 -1.65 -1.67
C ARG A 105 28.62 -1.53 -3.00
N LYS A 106 29.22 -2.10 -4.06
CA LYS A 106 28.65 -2.19 -5.39
C LYS A 106 28.39 -3.65 -5.75
N TYR A 107 27.20 -3.92 -6.28
CA TYR A 107 26.78 -5.21 -6.82
C TYR A 107 26.36 -5.06 -8.28
N GLY A 108 26.45 -6.15 -9.04
CA GLY A 108 25.87 -6.26 -10.35
C GLY A 108 24.34 -6.32 -10.30
N PRO A 109 23.66 -6.20 -11.46
CA PRO A 109 22.21 -6.35 -11.55
C PRO A 109 21.71 -7.75 -11.14
N ASP A 110 22.61 -8.74 -11.14
CA ASP A 110 22.38 -10.11 -10.66
C ASP A 110 22.72 -10.29 -9.16
N GLY A 111 23.12 -9.21 -8.48
CA GLY A 111 23.52 -9.22 -7.09
C GLY A 111 24.95 -9.68 -6.83
N ALA A 112 25.75 -9.96 -7.86
CA ALA A 112 27.15 -10.33 -7.66
C ALA A 112 27.96 -9.15 -7.11
N TYR A 113 28.75 -9.37 -6.06
CA TYR A 113 29.63 -8.35 -5.51
C TYR A 113 30.71 -7.89 -6.51
N LEU A 114 30.85 -6.58 -6.69
CA LEU A 114 31.79 -5.96 -7.63
C LEU A 114 32.88 -5.12 -6.94
N GLY A 115 32.68 -4.73 -5.69
CA GLY A 115 33.69 -3.99 -4.93
C GLY A 115 33.11 -3.14 -3.81
N THR A 116 34.01 -2.63 -2.98
CA THR A 116 33.73 -1.75 -1.84
C THR A 116 34.54 -0.47 -1.95
N PHE A 117 33.95 0.63 -1.50
CA PHE A 117 34.58 1.93 -1.31
C PHE A 117 34.47 2.30 0.17
N GLY A 118 35.61 2.46 0.84
CA GLY A 118 35.71 2.72 2.27
C GLY A 118 37.12 2.52 2.77
#